data_AF-A0A431V329-F1
#
_entry.id   AF-A0A431V329-F1
#
_cell.length_a   1.000
_cell.length_b   1.000
_cell.length_c   1.000
_cell.angle_alpha   90.00
_cell.angle_beta   90.00
_cell.angle_gamma   90.00
#
_symmetry.space_group_name_H-M   'P 1'
#
loop_
_entity.id
_entity.type
_entity.pdbx_description
1 polymer ?
#
loop_
_entity_poly.entity_id
_entity_poly.type
_entity_poly.pdbx_seq_one_letter_code
_entity_poly.pdbx_strand_id
1 'polypeptide(L)'
;MNRTHLEHTVIALVIQLALWPLLGPWGAGFTACAVFLGREIAQHEAKGGGAKAVPWYYGAIRHWSRDSILDVVLPAAVCAALALGGAAL
;
A
#
# COMPACT_ATOMS: atom_id res chain seq x y z
N MET A 1 17.13 9.27 1.45
CA MET A 1 15.72 9.37 1.88
C MET A 1 14.91 9.79 0.67
N ASN A 2 14.31 8.83 -0.03
CA ASN A 2 13.75 9.03 -1.36
C ASN A 2 12.38 9.71 -1.27
N ARG A 3 12.17 10.79 -2.05
CA ARG A 3 10.91 11.57 -2.14
C ARG A 3 9.66 10.69 -2.35
N THR A 4 9.83 9.54 -2.99
CA THR A 4 8.77 8.58 -3.34
C THR A 4 7.98 8.04 -2.15
N HIS A 5 8.61 7.76 -1.00
CA HIS A 5 7.90 7.18 0.15
C HIS A 5 6.87 8.16 0.76
N LEU A 6 7.20 9.46 0.76
CA LEU A 6 6.29 10.51 1.23
C LEU A 6 5.12 10.69 0.27
N GLU A 7 5.37 10.65 -1.04
CA GLU A 7 4.33 10.71 -2.06
C GLU A 7 3.35 9.55 -1.95
N HIS A 8 3.85 8.32 -1.78
CA HIS A 8 3.01 7.14 -1.56
C HIS A 8 2.17 7.26 -0.28
N THR A 9 2.75 7.77 0.80
CA THR A 9 2.04 8.02 2.06
C THR A 9 0.91 9.05 1.88
N VAL A 10 1.18 10.15 1.18
CA VAL A 10 0.16 11.19 0.90
C VAL A 10 -0.97 10.63 0.04
N ILE A 11 -0.64 9.87 -1.01
CA ILE A 11 -1.65 9.25 -1.87
C ILE A 11 -2.50 8.25 -1.07
N ALA A 12 -1.90 7.45 -0.18
CA ALA A 12 -2.63 6.52 0.67
C ALA A 12 -3.64 7.23 1.59
N LEU A 13 -3.22 8.35 2.19
CA LEU A 13 -4.10 9.20 3.00
C LEU A 13 -5.27 9.77 2.19
N VAL A 14 -5.01 10.24 0.97
CA VAL A 14 -6.07 10.74 0.08
C VAL A 14 -7.07 9.64 -0.25
N ILE A 15 -6.60 8.42 -0.56
CA ILE A 15 -7.48 7.26 -0.82
C ILE A 15 -8.31 6.92 0.42
N GLN A 16 -7.69 6.89 1.60
CA GLN A 16 -8.39 6.60 2.85
C GLN A 16 -9.45 7.66 3.17
N LEU A 17 -9.15 8.95 3.03
CA LEU A 17 -10.12 10.02 3.27
C LEU A 17 -11.28 9.99 2.25
N ALA A 18 -10.98 9.71 0.98
CA ALA A 18 -12.00 9.60 -0.07
C ALA A 18 -12.95 8.42 0.15
N LEU A 19 -12.44 7.29 0.64
CA LEU A 19 -13.23 6.08 0.89
C LEU A 19 -13.85 6.02 2.28
N TRP A 20 -13.44 6.90 3.20
CA TRP A 20 -13.93 6.96 4.57
C TRP A 20 -15.45 6.95 4.70
N PRO A 21 -16.24 7.78 3.99
CA PRO A 21 -17.70 7.80 4.15
C PRO A 21 -18.38 6.50 3.69
N LEU A 22 -17.72 5.69 2.86
CA LEU A 22 -18.28 4.44 2.33
C LEU A 22 -17.88 3.22 3.15
N LEU A 23 -16.61 3.15 3.57
CA LEU A 23 -16.00 1.94 4.17
C LEU A 23 -15.64 2.13 5.65
N GLY A 24 -15.84 3.33 6.19
CA GLY A 24 -15.36 3.72 7.52
C GLY A 24 -13.84 3.90 7.58
N PRO A 25 -13.31 4.38 8.72
CA PRO A 25 -11.89 4.70 8.89
C PRO A 25 -10.98 3.49 8.65
N TRP A 26 -11.39 2.32 9.13
CA TRP A 26 -10.64 1.07 9.00
C TRP A 26 -10.75 0.44 7.60
N GLY A 27 -11.94 0.38 7.02
CA GLY A 27 -12.13 -0.21 5.69
C GLY A 27 -11.45 0.61 4.60
N ALA A 28 -11.50 1.94 4.72
CA ALA A 28 -10.79 2.84 3.82
C ALA A 28 -9.26 2.73 3.96
N GLY A 29 -8.76 2.62 5.19
CA GLY A 29 -7.33 2.41 5.46
C GLY A 29 -6.82 1.08 4.91
N PHE A 30 -7.56 -0.01 5.11
CA PHE A 30 -7.23 -1.32 4.56
C PHE A 30 -7.18 -1.30 3.03
N THR A 31 -8.15 -0.66 2.39
CA THR A 31 -8.21 -0.54 0.92
C THR A 31 -7.02 0.25 0.38
N ALA A 32 -6.66 1.38 1.02
CA ALA A 32 -5.47 2.14 0.65
C ALA A 32 -4.19 1.28 0.75
N CYS A 33 -4.02 0.52 1.83
CA CYS A 33 -2.88 -0.39 2.00
C CYS A 33 -2.84 -1.47 0.92
N ALA A 34 -3.99 -2.06 0.60
CA ALA A 34 -4.09 -3.11 -0.41
C ALA A 34 -3.68 -2.62 -1.81
N VAL A 35 -3.99 -1.36 -2.16
CA VAL A 35 -3.55 -0.75 -3.43
C VAL A 35 -2.03 -0.66 -3.51
N PHE A 36 -1.36 -0.19 -2.46
CA PHE A 36 0.10 -0.07 -2.44
C PHE A 36 0.81 -1.43 -2.41
N LEU A 37 0.27 -2.39 -1.66
CA LEU A 37 0.75 -3.76 -1.65
C LEU A 37 0.62 -4.40 -3.05
N GLY A 38 -0.53 -4.25 -3.70
CA GLY A 38 -0.77 -4.75 -5.05
C GLY A 38 0.17 -4.13 -6.09
N ARG A 39 0.46 -2.83 -5.96
CA ARG A 39 1.43 -2.12 -6.81
C ARG A 39 2.83 -2.72 -6.72
N GLU A 40 3.35 -2.97 -5.51
CA GLU A 40 4.67 -3.60 -5.35
C GLU A 40 4.70 -5.03 -5.89
N ILE A 41 3.64 -5.82 -5.63
CA ILE A 41 3.52 -7.19 -6.16
C ILE A 41 3.57 -7.16 -7.69
N ALA A 42 2.81 -6.27 -8.34
CA ALA A 42 2.81 -6.13 -9.79
C ALA A 42 4.18 -5.68 -10.35
N GLN A 43 4.89 -4.80 -9.64
CA GLN A 43 6.25 -4.39 -10.02
C GLN A 43 7.25 -5.55 -9.91
N HIS A 44 7.12 -6.40 -8.91
CA HIS A 44 7.95 -7.59 -8.76
C HIS A 44 7.64 -8.67 -9.81
N GLU A 45 6.37 -8.85 -10.17
CA GLU A 45 5.97 -9.72 -11.28
C GLU A 45 6.52 -9.21 -12.61
N ALA A 46 6.47 -7.90 -12.85
CA ALA A 46 7.04 -7.28 -14.05
C ALA A 46 8.54 -7.55 -14.19
N LYS A 47 9.31 -7.49 -13.08
CA LYS A 47 10.74 -7.84 -13.06
C LYS A 47 11.00 -9.32 -13.37
N GLY A 48 10.04 -10.19 -13.09
CA GLY A 48 10.12 -11.63 -13.38
C GLY A 48 9.74 -12.02 -14.81
N GLY A 49 9.37 -11.07 -15.67
CA GLY A 49 8.89 -11.32 -17.04
C GLY A 49 7.40 -11.07 -17.23
N GLY A 50 6.71 -10.55 -16.21
CA GLY A 50 5.30 -10.16 -16.25
C GLY A 50 4.36 -11.19 -15.61
N ALA A 51 3.16 -10.73 -15.22
CA ALA A 51 2.18 -11.51 -14.46
C ALA A 51 1.74 -12.83 -15.11
N LYS A 52 1.86 -12.97 -16.45
CA LYS A 52 1.53 -14.22 -17.17
C LYS A 52 2.69 -15.21 -17.25
N ALA A 53 3.92 -14.76 -16.97
CA ALA A 53 5.13 -15.56 -17.07
C ALA A 53 5.56 -16.15 -15.72
N VAL A 54 5.05 -15.58 -14.61
CA VAL A 54 5.42 -15.98 -13.26
C VAL A 54 4.23 -16.55 -12.48
N PRO A 55 4.45 -17.43 -11.49
CA PRO A 55 3.40 -17.86 -10.58
C PRO A 55 2.74 -16.69 -9.86
N TRP A 56 1.47 -16.82 -9.50
CA TRP A 56 0.67 -15.78 -8.83
C TRP A 56 1.28 -15.26 -7.49
N TYR A 57 2.12 -16.05 -6.84
CA TYR A 57 2.79 -15.68 -5.59
C TYR A 57 4.18 -15.05 -5.81
N TYR A 58 4.66 -14.99 -7.05
CA TYR A 58 6.02 -14.58 -7.36
C TYR A 58 6.30 -13.16 -6.88
N GLY A 59 5.41 -12.20 -7.17
CA GLY A 59 5.58 -10.82 -6.74
C GLY A 59 5.48 -10.62 -5.22
N ALA A 60 4.78 -11.52 -4.53
CA ALA A 60 4.65 -11.49 -3.08
C ALA A 60 5.90 -12.01 -2.35
N ILE A 61 6.76 -12.78 -3.01
CA ILE A 61 7.91 -13.43 -2.35
C ILE A 61 9.26 -12.93 -2.89
N ARG A 62 9.36 -12.65 -4.19
CA ARG A 62 10.63 -12.32 -4.85
C ARG A 62 10.82 -10.81 -5.00
N HIS A 63 12.10 -10.40 -5.04
CA HIS A 63 12.55 -9.02 -5.35
C HIS A 63 12.20 -7.94 -4.32
N TRP A 64 11.75 -8.32 -3.12
CA TRP A 64 11.54 -7.38 -2.03
C TRP A 64 12.85 -6.75 -1.57
N SER A 65 12.93 -5.44 -1.75
CA SER A 65 14.00 -4.61 -1.21
C SER A 65 13.52 -3.92 0.07
N ARG A 66 14.47 -3.38 0.87
CA ARG A 66 14.11 -2.57 2.05
C ARG A 66 13.25 -1.36 1.66
N ASP A 67 13.51 -0.76 0.50
CA ASP A 67 12.75 0.38 0.00
C ASP A 67 11.31 -0.02 -0.38
N SER A 68 11.11 -1.17 -1.05
CA SER A 68 9.77 -1.70 -1.34
C SER A 68 8.97 -2.04 -0.08
N ILE A 69 9.64 -2.51 0.97
CA ILE A 69 8.99 -2.74 2.27
C ILE A 69 8.53 -1.41 2.86
N LEU A 70 9.37 -0.36 2.83
CA LEU A 70 9.01 0.97 3.32
C LEU A 70 7.85 1.59 2.52
N ASP A 71 7.76 1.32 1.22
CA ASP A 71 6.66 1.76 0.36
C ASP A 71 5.30 1.14 0.71
N VAL A 72 5.28 0.05 1.49
CA VAL A 72 4.03 -0.57 1.99
C VAL A 72 3.80 -0.25 3.46
N VAL A 73 4.86 -0.36 4.28
CA VAL A 73 4.77 -0.22 5.74
C VAL A 73 4.50 1.23 6.14
N LEU A 74 5.08 2.23 5.48
CA LEU A 74 4.84 3.64 5.83
C LEU A 74 3.38 4.05 5.56
N PRO A 75 2.80 3.81 4.36
CA PRO A 75 1.37 4.01 4.15
C PRO A 75 0.51 3.25 5.16
N ALA A 76 0.84 1.99 5.45
CA ALA A 76 0.06 1.19 6.40
C ALA A 76 0.07 1.75 7.83
N ALA A 77 1.25 2.15 8.32
CA ALA A 77 1.39 2.73 9.65
C ALA A 77 0.62 4.05 9.77
N VAL A 78 0.70 4.91 8.74
CA VAL A 78 0.02 6.21 8.73
C VAL A 78 -1.49 6.04 8.58
N CYS A 79 -1.95 5.13 7.72
CA CYS A 79 -3.37 4.84 7.58
C CYS A 79 -3.98 4.24 8.86
N ALA A 80 -3.24 3.38 9.56
CA ALA A 80 -3.64 2.83 10.85
C ALA A 80 -3.71 3.91 11.94
N ALA A 81 -2.72 4.80 12.00
CA ALA A 81 -2.73 5.93 12.93
C ALA A 81 -3.92 6.87 12.69
N LEU A 82 -4.23 7.16 11.43
CA LEU A 82 -5.40 7.97 11.06
C LEU A 82 -6.71 7.25 11.40
N ALA A 83 -6.81 5.94 11.14
CA ALA A 83 -8.00 5.16 11.48
C ALA A 83 -8.24 5.12 12.99
N LEU A 84 -7.17 5.01 13.80
CA LEU A 84 -7.25 5.05 15.26
C LEU A 84 -7.72 6.42 15.78
N GLY A 85 -7.17 7.51 15.23
CA GLY A 85 -7.60 8.87 15.61
C GLY A 85 -9.01 9.21 15.11
N GLY A 86 -9.38 8.68 13.94
CA GLY A 86 -10.69 8.88 13.32
C GLY A 86 -11.82 8.02 13.87
N ALA A 87 -11.50 6.85 14.41
CA ALA A 87 -12.46 5.98 15.09
C ALA A 87 -12.81 6.47 16.51
N ALA A 88 -12.12 7.50 17.02
CA ALA A 88 -12.37 8.12 18.31
C ALA A 88 -13.32 9.34 18.24
N LEU A 89 -13.78 9.72 17.05
CA LEU A 89 -14.76 10.78 16.77
C LEU A 89 -16.13 10.19 16.42
#